data_AF-A0A831YTR7-F1
#
_entry.id   AF-A0A831YTR7-F1
#
_cell.length_a   1.000
_cell.length_b   1.000
_cell.length_c   1.000
_cell.angle_alpha   90.00
_cell.angle_beta   90.00
_cell.angle_gamma   90.00
#
_symmetry.space_group_name_H-M   'P 1'
#
loop_
_entity.id
_entity.type
_entity.pdbx_description
1 polymer ?
#
loop_
_entity_poly.entity_id
_entity_poly.type
_entity_poly.pdbx_seq_one_letter_code
_entity_poly.pdbx_strand_id
1 'polypeptide(L)' 'MDSAGRRAGEVEHVLLDAAGKPTAVVIEIDRPGPDKKVVVALADVTVTPEPKDDDMIVHTKLTKAQLTALPDWKG' A
#
# COMPACT_ATOMS: atom_id res chain seq x y z
N MET A 1 4.17 -1.79 5.32
CA MET A 1 4.77 -3.10 5.67
C MET A 1 4.05 -4.21 4.96
N ASP A 2 4.79 -5.19 4.41
CA ASP A 2 4.22 -6.43 3.91
C ASP A 2 3.80 -7.36 5.06
N SER A 3 3.18 -8.49 4.74
CA SER A 3 2.72 -9.46 5.76
C SER A 3 3.82 -10.11 6.59
N ALA A 4 5.09 -9.93 6.22
CA ALA A 4 6.25 -10.36 7.01
C ALA A 4 6.84 -9.23 7.87
N GLY A 5 6.18 -8.07 7.95
CA GLY A 5 6.63 -6.91 8.72
C GLY A 5 7.79 -6.14 8.07
N ARG A 6 8.03 -6.32 6.77
CA ARG A 6 9.13 -5.66 6.05
C ARG A 6 8.61 -4.46 5.27
N ARG A 7 9.47 -3.45 5.06
CA ARG A 7 9.11 -2.31 4.19
C ARG A 7 8.87 -2.80 2.76
N ALA A 8 7.67 -2.52 2.27
CA ALA A 8 7.23 -2.92 0.94
C ALA A 8 7.29 -1.77 -0.07
N GLY A 9 7.21 -0.53 0.42
CA GLY A 9 6.92 0.65 -0.38
C GLY A 9 6.25 1.75 0.43
N GLU A 10 5.73 2.75 -0.28
CA GLU A 10 5.09 3.95 0.25
C GLU A 10 3.66 4.10 -0.28
N VAL A 11 2.76 4.69 0.52
CA VAL A 11 1.38 4.96 0.11
C VAL A 11 1.35 6.32 -0.60
N GLU A 12 0.87 6.31 -1.84
CA GLU A 12 0.87 7.50 -2.71
C GLU A 12 -0.54 8.08 -2.87
N HIS A 13 -1.56 7.23 -2.92
CA HIS A 13 -2.96 7.66 -3.09
C HIS A 13 -3.92 6.85 -2.25
N VAL A 14 -5.05 7.48 -1.89
CA VAL A 14 -6.24 6.81 -1.35
C VAL A 14 -7.32 6.87 -2.43
N LEU A 15 -7.84 5.71 -2.83
CA LEU A 15 -8.93 5.63 -3.78
C LEU A 15 -10.26 5.69 -3.05
N LEU A 16 -11.12 6.59 -3.49
CA LEU A 16 -12.45 6.81 -2.94
C LEU A 16 -13.52 6.24 -3.88
N ASP A 17 -14.62 5.74 -3.32
CA ASP A 17 -15.82 5.47 -4.11
C ASP A 17 -16.56 6.77 -4.48
N ALA A 18 -17.67 6.64 -5.21
CA ALA A 18 -18.48 7.77 -5.63
C ALA A 18 -19.12 8.56 -4.47
N ALA A 19 -19.18 7.98 -3.26
CA ALA A 19 -19.66 8.63 -2.05
C ALA A 19 -18.53 9.31 -1.26
N GLY A 20 -17.29 9.25 -1.75
CA GLY A 20 -16.12 9.79 -1.06
C GLY A 20 -15.55 8.88 0.02
N LYS A 21 -15.97 7.61 0.09
CA LYS A 21 -15.48 6.66 1.09
C LYS A 21 -14.22 5.94 0.59
N PRO A 22 -13.16 5.82 1.41
CA PRO A 22 -11.97 5.03 1.07
C PRO A 22 -12.30 3.56 0.77
N THR A 23 -11.79 3.05 -0.35
CA THR A 23 -11.96 1.65 -0.78
C THR A 23 -10.65 0.91 -1.01
N ALA A 24 -9.59 1.64 -1.36
CA ALA A 24 -8.26 1.07 -1.59
C ALA A 24 -7.17 2.13 -1.38
N VAL A 25 -5.94 1.67 -1.30
CA VAL A 25 -4.73 2.50 -1.33
C VAL A 25 -3.90 2.13 -2.54
N VAL A 26 -3.21 3.12 -3.10
CA VAL A 26 -2.16 2.90 -4.08
C VAL A 26 -0.82 2.91 -3.35
N ILE A 27 -0.05 1.87 -3.58
CA ILE A 27 1.28 1.70 -3.00
C ILE A 27 2.31 1.73 -4.13
N GLU A 28 3.29 2.62 -4.04
CA GLU A 28 4.51 2.52 -4.82
C GLU A 28 5.43 1.48 -4.19
N ILE A 29 5.82 0.46 -4.95
CA ILE A 29 6.60 -0.67 -4.43
C ILE A 29 8.09 -0.32 -4.45
N ASP A 30 8.76 -0.46 -3.29
CA ASP A 30 10.22 -0.38 -3.18
C ASP A 30 10.86 -1.55 -3.93
N ARG A 31 11.29 -1.34 -5.19
CA ARG A 31 11.90 -2.39 -6.03
C ARG A 31 13.02 -1.85 -6.93
N PRO A 32 13.95 -2.71 -7.38
CA PRO A 32 14.80 -2.38 -8.52
C PRO A 32 13.99 -2.27 -9.81
N GLY A 33 14.41 -1.36 -10.69
CA GLY A 33 13.80 -1.11 -11.99
C GLY A 33 12.86 0.10 -11.98
N PRO A 34 12.00 0.24 -13.00
CA PRO A 34 11.02 1.32 -13.07
C PRO A 34 10.05 1.28 -11.89
N ASP A 35 9.61 2.46 -11.47
CA ASP A 35 8.59 2.62 -10.44
C ASP A 35 7.33 1.84 -10.83
N LYS A 36 6.74 1.19 -9.83
CA LYS A 36 5.51 0.41 -10.01
C LYS A 36 4.56 0.75 -8.89
N LYS A 37 3.37 1.20 -9.26
CA LYS A 37 2.29 1.49 -8.33
C LYS A 37 1.23 0.40 -8.41
N VAL A 38 0.70 -0.03 -7.29
CA VAL A 38 -0.30 -1.11 -7.23
C VAL A 38 -1.45 -0.74 -6.33
N VAL A 39 -2.65 -1.21 -6.67
CA VAL A 39 -3.85 -1.00 -5.85
C VAL A 39 -3.98 -2.13 -4.84
N VAL A 40 -4.16 -1.79 -3.57
CA VAL A 40 -4.44 -2.73 -2.49
C VAL A 40 -5.79 -2.37 -1.85
N ALA A 41 -6.70 -3.33 -1.78
CA ALA A 41 -8.00 -3.14 -1.17
C ALA A 41 -7.86 -2.76 0.31
N LEU A 42 -8.67 -1.81 0.78
CA LEU A 42 -8.60 -1.33 2.16
C LEU A 42 -8.94 -2.44 3.18
N ALA A 43 -9.74 -3.43 2.79
CA ALA A 43 -10.05 -4.61 3.60
C ALA A 43 -8.81 -5.48 3.94
N ASP A 44 -7.73 -5.34 3.17
CA ASP A 44 -6.46 -6.05 3.36
C ASP A 44 -5.37 -5.17 3.96
N VAL A 45 -5.77 -4.02 4.50
CA VAL A 45 -4.89 -3.02 5.09
C VAL A 45 -5.28 -2.75 6.54
N THR A 46 -4.27 -2.62 7.41
CA THR A 46 -4.41 -2.05 8.75
C THR A 46 -3.44 -0.89 8.92
N VAL A 47 -3.76 0.06 9.79
CA VAL A 47 -2.93 1.24 10.05
C VAL A 47 -2.57 1.28 11.53
N THR A 48 -1.30 1.51 11.83
CA THR A 48 -0.80 1.68 13.20
C THR A 48 0.08 2.93 13.28
N PRO A 49 0.05 3.68 14.38
CA PRO A 49 0.97 4.80 14.57
C PRO A 49 2.43 4.33 14.60
N GLU A 50 3.33 5.14 14.04
CA GLU A 50 4.78 5.00 14.23
C GLU A 50 5.12 5.35 15.69
N PRO A 51 5.85 4.51 16.46
CA PRO A 51 6.07 4.75 17.89
C PRO A 51 6.88 6.00 18.24
N LYS A 52 7.55 6.63 17.27
CA LYS A 52 8.51 7.73 17.49
C LYS A 52 8.24 8.96 16.63
N ASP A 53 7.19 8.94 15.82
CA ASP A 53 6.83 10.02 14.90
C ASP A 53 5.30 10.12 14.79
N ASP A 54 4.79 11.23 14.26
CA ASP A 54 3.36 11.42 13.97
C ASP A 54 2.92 10.67 12.70
N ASP A 55 3.84 9.93 12.08
CA ASP A 55 3.62 9.11 10.90
C ASP A 55 2.77 7.87 11.17
N MET A 56 2.14 7.37 10.11
CA MET A 56 1.28 6.19 10.13
C MET A 56 1.90 5.07 9.31
N ILE A 57 2.00 3.89 9.89
CA ILE A 57 2.46 2.68 9.20
C ILE A 57 1.26 1.92 8.67
N VAL A 58 1.22 1.76 7.35
CA VAL A 58 0.24 0.93 6.64
C VAL A 58 0.77 -0.50 6.52
N HIS A 59 0.05 -1.47 7.06
CA HIS A 59 0.35 -2.90 6.97
C HIS A 59 -0.62 -3.56 6.00
N THR A 60 -0.12 -4.37 5.09
CA THR A 60 -0.96 -5.19 4.20
C THR A 60 -0.84 -6.67 4.53
N LYS A 61 -1.91 -7.42 4.29
CA LYS A 61 -1.89 -8.90 4.34
C LYS A 61 -1.08 -9.53 3.20
N LEU A 62 -0.67 -8.76 2.21
CA LEU A 62 0.10 -9.24 1.05
C LEU A 62 1.60 -9.26 1.34
N THR A 63 2.28 -10.28 0.82
CA THR A 63 3.75 -10.31 0.77
C THR A 63 4.28 -9.34 -0.28
N LYS A 64 5.55 -8.92 -0.16
CA LYS A 64 6.21 -8.10 -1.19
C LYS A 64 6.18 -8.73 -2.59
N ALA A 65 6.28 -10.06 -2.68
CA ALA A 65 6.19 -10.78 -3.96
C ALA A 65 4.78 -10.70 -4.55
N GLN A 66 3.74 -10.87 -3.74
CA GLN A 66 2.35 -10.72 -4.18
C GLN A 66 2.05 -9.30 -4.64
N LEU A 67 2.50 -8.28 -3.89
CA LEU A 67 2.39 -6.87 -4.32
C LEU A 67 3.05 -6.66 -5.68
N THR A 68 4.27 -7.17 -5.86
CA THR A 68 5.03 -7.02 -7.11
C THR A 68 4.35 -7.70 -8.30
N ALA A 69 3.53 -8.73 -8.05
CA ALA A 69 2.79 -9.44 -9.09
C ALA A 69 1.47 -8.76 -9.51
N LEU A 70 0.96 -7.80 -8.72
CA LEU A 70 -0.27 -7.08 -9.06
C LEU A 70 -0.12 -6.26 -10.36
N PRO A 71 -1.21 -5.96 -11.08
CA PRO A 71 -1.17 -5.06 -12.22
C PRO A 71 -0.63 -3.68 -11.83
N ASP A 72 0.10 -3.05 -12.74
CA ASP A 72 0.55 -1.67 -12.57
C ASP A 72 -0.66 -0.72 -12.65
N TRP A 73 -0.77 0.19 -11.69
CA TRP A 73 -1.82 1.19 -11.64
C TRP A 73 -1.49 2.33 -12.60
N LYS A 74 -2.47 2.69 -13.45
CA LYS A 74 -2.28 3.66 -14.54
C LYS A 74 -2.92 5.03 -14.32
N GLY A 75 -3.52 5.27 -13.15
CA GLY A 75 -4.36 6.44 -12.89
C GLY A 75 -5.80 6.13 -13.22
#